data_AF-A0A8S0FKE6-F1
#
_entry.id   AF-A0A8S0FKE6-F1
#
_cell.length_a   1.000
_cell.length_b   1.000
_cell.length_c   1.000
_cell.angle_alpha   90.00
_cell.angle_beta   90.00
_cell.angle_gamma   90.00
#
_symmetry.space_group_name_H-M   'P 1'
#
loop_
_entity.id
_entity.type
_entity.pdbx_description
1 polymer ?
#
loop_
_entity_poly.entity_id
_entity_poly.type
_entity_poly.pdbx_seq_one_letter_code
_entity_poly.pdbx_strand_id
1 'polypeptide(L)'
;MAWKAVQCSIDANQIPHHRTITEAVHQEGGKIALQILHTGRYSYQPHLVAPSALQAPINRFVPHELTHEEILQLIDDFAHCAQLAREAGYDGVEVMGSEGYLINEFLTLRTNQRSDQWGGDYRNRMRFAVEVVRAVRERVGNDFIIIYRLSMLDLVEGGGTFAEMVELAQAIEAAGVCRPPSMYGFGNATIINTGIGWHEARIPTIATPVPRGAFSWVTRKLKGHVSLPLVTTNRINDPQVADDILSRGDADMVSMARPFLADAELLSKAQSGRADEINTCIGCNQACLDQIFVGKVTSCLVNPRACHETKMPILPAVQKKNLAVVGAGPAGLAFAINAAARGHQVTLFDAHQRDRRAV
;
A
#
# COMPACT_ATOMS: atom_id res chain seq x y z
N MET A 1 -21.75 24.34 7.29
CA MET A 1 -20.38 23.86 7.02
C MET A 1 -20.50 22.65 6.12
N ALA A 2 -20.18 22.83 4.84
CA ALA A 2 -20.39 21.82 3.80
C ALA A 2 -19.37 20.69 3.93
N TRP A 3 -19.88 19.47 3.82
CA TRP A 3 -19.22 18.21 4.10
C TRP A 3 -18.39 17.79 2.88
N LYS A 4 -17.06 17.75 3.00
CA LYS A 4 -16.17 17.25 1.94
C LYS A 4 -16.15 15.72 2.00
N ALA A 5 -16.83 15.09 1.05
CA ALA A 5 -16.86 13.65 0.80
C ALA A 5 -15.57 13.15 0.12
N VAL A 6 -14.43 13.79 0.37
CA VAL A 6 -13.10 13.23 0.11
C VAL A 6 -12.39 13.36 1.43
N GLN A 7 -11.97 12.26 2.03
CA GLN A 7 -10.87 12.32 2.99
C GLN A 7 -9.56 12.53 2.21
N CYS A 8 -9.55 13.61 1.41
CA CYS A 8 -8.40 14.21 0.77
C CYS A 8 -7.51 14.56 1.95
N SER A 9 -6.46 13.77 2.15
CA SER A 9 -5.77 13.66 3.44
C SER A 9 -5.01 14.92 3.82
N ILE A 10 -5.05 15.96 2.98
CA ILE A 10 -4.34 17.21 3.14
C ILE A 10 -5.29 18.34 2.80
N ASP A 11 -5.63 19.14 3.81
CA ASP A 11 -6.01 20.54 3.67
C ASP A 11 -4.73 21.39 3.70
N ALA A 12 -4.75 22.61 3.19
CA ALA A 12 -3.59 23.52 3.22
C ALA A 12 -3.01 23.68 4.64
N ASN A 13 -3.90 23.66 5.65
CA ASN A 13 -3.50 23.72 7.07
C ASN A 13 -2.75 22.48 7.56
N GLN A 14 -2.80 21.35 6.84
CA GLN A 14 -2.10 20.11 7.17
C GLN A 14 -0.72 20.01 6.50
N ILE A 15 -0.39 20.89 5.55
CA ILE A 15 0.93 20.92 4.88
C ILE A 15 2.09 20.91 5.89
N PRO A 16 2.11 21.72 6.97
CA PRO A 16 3.23 21.70 7.92
C PRO A 16 3.43 20.34 8.60
N HIS A 17 2.34 19.61 8.87
CA HIS A 17 2.42 18.28 9.46
C HIS A 17 3.08 17.28 8.51
N HIS A 18 2.67 17.29 7.25
CA HIS A 18 3.23 16.43 6.21
C HIS A 18 4.69 16.80 5.90
N ARG A 19 5.03 18.09 5.92
CA ARG A 19 6.39 18.57 5.68
C ARG A 19 7.38 17.96 6.68
N THR A 20 7.02 17.89 7.96
CA THR A 20 7.83 17.22 8.99
C THR A 20 8.17 15.76 8.62
N ILE A 21 7.22 15.04 8.00
CA ILE A 21 7.43 13.65 7.56
C ILE A 21 8.37 13.61 6.36
N THR A 22 8.12 14.43 5.34
CA THR A 22 8.92 14.45 4.11
C THR A 22 10.37 14.87 4.39
N GLU A 23 10.58 15.88 5.23
CA GLU A 23 11.91 16.35 5.63
C GLU A 23 12.67 15.28 6.39
N ALA A 24 12.02 14.57 7.32
CA ALA A 24 12.66 13.47 8.05
C ALA A 24 13.10 12.34 7.11
N VAL A 25 12.30 12.00 6.10
CA VAL A 25 12.68 10.98 5.09
C VAL A 25 13.83 11.47 4.20
N HIS A 26 13.77 12.73 3.76
CA HIS A 26 14.80 13.32 2.88
C HIS A 26 16.15 13.51 3.58
N GLN A 27 16.16 13.79 4.89
CA GLN A 27 17.40 13.87 5.68
C GLN A 27 18.17 12.54 5.69
N GLU A 28 17.46 11.41 5.63
CA GLU A 28 18.03 10.07 5.54
C GLU A 28 18.31 9.63 4.08
N GLY A 29 18.13 10.53 3.11
CA GLY A 29 18.33 10.26 1.68
C GLY A 29 17.24 9.40 1.02
N GLY A 30 16.11 9.20 1.72
CA GLY A 30 14.97 8.45 1.20
C GLY A 30 14.07 9.27 0.26
N LYS A 31 13.08 8.60 -0.34
CA LYS A 31 11.97 9.21 -1.08
C LYS A 31 10.65 8.73 -0.52
N ILE A 32 9.64 9.59 -0.55
CA ILE A 32 8.29 9.24 -0.08
C ILE A 32 7.22 9.79 -1.01
N ALA A 33 6.23 8.95 -1.31
CA ALA A 33 5.04 9.33 -2.05
C ALA A 33 3.81 9.23 -1.14
N LEU A 34 2.84 10.14 -1.31
CA LEU A 34 1.58 10.10 -0.58
C LEU A 34 0.53 9.30 -1.35
N GLN A 35 -0.06 8.28 -0.74
CA GLN A 35 -1.18 7.57 -1.34
C GLN A 35 -2.47 8.39 -1.20
N ILE A 36 -3.11 8.70 -2.32
CA ILE A 36 -4.43 9.33 -2.39
C ILE A 36 -5.47 8.21 -2.53
N LEU A 37 -6.25 8.03 -1.48
CA LEU A 37 -7.26 6.98 -1.38
C LEU A 37 -8.62 7.58 -1.03
N HIS A 38 -9.62 7.28 -1.87
CA HIS A 38 -11.03 7.48 -1.55
C HIS A 38 -11.69 6.12 -1.32
N THR A 39 -12.17 5.87 -0.10
CA THR A 39 -12.64 4.54 0.33
C THR A 39 -14.02 4.14 -0.20
N GLY A 40 -14.73 5.07 -0.85
CA GLY A 40 -15.97 4.77 -1.58
C GLY A 40 -17.03 4.15 -0.67
N ARG A 41 -17.63 3.05 -1.15
CA ARG A 41 -18.65 2.30 -0.39
C ARG A 41 -18.11 1.56 0.83
N TYR A 42 -16.80 1.54 1.05
CA TYR A 42 -16.18 0.97 2.25
C TYR A 42 -15.95 1.98 3.38
N SER A 43 -16.22 3.27 3.18
CA SER A 43 -16.10 4.23 4.28
C SER A 43 -17.12 3.95 5.39
N TYR A 44 -16.67 3.94 6.65
CA TYR A 44 -17.52 3.72 7.83
C TYR A 44 -18.22 5.00 8.30
N GLN A 45 -18.82 5.72 7.36
CA GLN A 45 -19.56 6.96 7.63
C GLN A 45 -20.93 6.95 6.93
N PRO A 46 -21.94 7.69 7.44
CA PRO A 46 -23.27 7.73 6.83
C PRO A 46 -23.31 8.34 5.42
N HIS A 47 -22.36 9.22 5.09
CA HIS A 47 -22.31 9.96 3.82
C HIS A 47 -21.32 9.34 2.82
N LEU A 48 -21.18 8.01 2.85
CA LEU A 48 -20.37 7.29 1.87
C LEU A 48 -20.97 7.39 0.46
N VAL A 49 -20.10 7.45 -0.54
CA VAL A 49 -20.46 7.62 -1.94
C VAL A 49 -19.91 6.48 -2.79
N ALA A 50 -20.58 6.17 -3.89
CA ALA A 50 -20.20 5.11 -4.82
C ALA A 50 -20.72 5.40 -6.24
N PRO A 51 -20.30 4.65 -7.27
CA PRO A 51 -20.82 4.80 -8.63
C PRO A 51 -22.32 4.49 -8.74
N SER A 52 -22.83 3.60 -7.89
CA SER A 52 -24.24 3.21 -7.81
C SER A 52 -24.60 2.93 -6.35
N ALA A 53 -25.90 3.03 -6.00
CA ALA A 53 -26.41 2.82 -4.64
C ALA A 53 -26.42 1.34 -4.19
N LEU A 54 -25.27 0.67 -4.28
CA LEU A 54 -25.08 -0.75 -3.97
C LEU A 54 -24.28 -0.94 -2.68
N GLN A 55 -24.98 -1.32 -1.61
CA GLN A 55 -24.37 -1.60 -0.31
C GLN A 55 -23.30 -2.71 -0.39
N ALA A 56 -22.15 -2.47 0.23
CA ALA A 56 -21.12 -3.50 0.37
C ALA A 56 -21.54 -4.55 1.42
N PRO A 57 -21.27 -5.86 1.20
CA PRO A 57 -21.54 -6.92 2.17
C PRO A 57 -20.87 -6.77 3.53
N ILE A 58 -19.80 -5.97 3.60
CA ILE A 58 -18.99 -5.71 4.81
C ILE A 58 -19.26 -4.34 5.44
N ASN A 59 -20.22 -3.58 4.91
CA ASN A 59 -20.58 -2.25 5.42
C ASN A 59 -22.08 -2.17 5.71
N ARG A 60 -22.45 -1.42 6.75
CA ARG A 60 -23.84 -1.24 7.19
C ARG A 60 -24.57 -0.11 6.49
N PHE A 61 -23.84 0.80 5.83
CA PHE A 61 -24.41 1.96 5.17
C PHE A 61 -24.60 1.70 3.67
N VAL A 62 -25.72 2.18 3.12
CA VAL A 62 -25.97 2.20 1.67
C VAL A 62 -25.33 3.47 1.10
N PRO A 63 -24.47 3.38 0.08
CA PRO A 63 -23.83 4.57 -0.48
C PRO A 63 -24.81 5.44 -1.25
N HIS A 64 -24.55 6.74 -1.25
CA HIS A 64 -25.14 7.69 -2.20
C HIS A 64 -24.53 7.45 -3.59
N GLU A 65 -25.38 7.40 -4.61
CA GLU A 65 -24.94 7.32 -6.01
C GLU A 65 -24.48 8.70 -6.46
N LEU A 66 -23.22 8.79 -6.87
CA LEU A 66 -22.62 10.06 -7.29
C LEU A 66 -23.36 10.68 -8.48
N THR A 67 -23.60 11.99 -8.42
CA THR A 67 -24.03 12.76 -9.61
C THR A 67 -22.85 13.03 -10.55
N HIS A 68 -23.13 13.48 -11.76
CA HIS A 68 -22.09 13.86 -12.71
C HIS A 68 -21.17 14.96 -12.15
N GLU A 69 -21.76 15.99 -11.54
CA GLU A 69 -21.04 17.12 -10.95
C GLU A 69 -20.19 16.69 -9.75
N GLU A 70 -20.70 15.77 -8.93
CA GLU A 70 -19.93 15.20 -7.82
C GLU A 70 -18.72 14.41 -8.33
N ILE A 71 -18.86 13.64 -9.43
CA ILE A 71 -17.73 12.94 -10.04
C ILE A 71 -16.66 13.93 -10.53
N LEU A 72 -17.06 15.01 -11.19
CA LEU A 72 -16.13 16.04 -11.64
C LEU A 72 -15.43 16.75 -10.47
N GLN A 73 -16.16 17.05 -9.40
CA GLN A 73 -15.58 17.62 -8.19
C GLN A 73 -14.58 16.65 -7.54
N LEU A 74 -14.90 15.35 -7.48
CA LEU A 74 -13.97 14.35 -6.97
C LEU A 74 -12.67 14.31 -7.80
N ILE A 75 -12.75 14.37 -9.12
CA ILE A 75 -11.56 14.43 -9.99
C ILE A 75 -10.69 15.64 -9.64
N ASP A 76 -11.28 16.82 -9.46
CA ASP A 76 -10.54 18.03 -9.04
C ASP A 76 -9.98 17.88 -7.61
N ASP A 77 -10.72 17.26 -6.69
CA ASP A 77 -10.25 17.01 -5.33
C ASP A 77 -9.04 16.07 -5.28
N PHE A 78 -8.97 15.06 -6.15
CA PHE A 78 -7.77 14.21 -6.32
C PHE A 78 -6.57 15.03 -6.82
N ALA A 79 -6.79 15.89 -7.82
CA ALA A 79 -5.73 16.75 -8.37
C ALA A 79 -5.24 17.77 -7.34
N HIS A 80 -6.15 18.39 -6.60
CA HIS A 80 -5.85 19.31 -5.50
C HIS A 80 -5.09 18.59 -4.36
N CYS A 81 -5.46 17.36 -4.01
CA CYS A 81 -4.70 16.54 -3.05
C CYS A 81 -3.24 16.38 -3.48
N ALA A 82 -3.03 16.05 -4.75
CA ALA A 82 -1.70 15.86 -5.30
C ALA A 82 -0.88 17.16 -5.33
N GLN A 83 -1.53 18.29 -5.61
CA GLN A 83 -0.92 19.62 -5.50
C GLN A 83 -0.41 19.85 -4.07
N LEU A 84 -1.25 19.63 -3.06
CA LEU A 84 -0.89 19.84 -1.65
C LEU A 84 0.20 18.86 -1.21
N ALA A 85 0.19 17.62 -1.69
CA ALA A 85 1.27 16.66 -1.44
C ALA A 85 2.60 17.16 -2.02
N ARG A 86 2.59 17.70 -3.25
CA ARG A 86 3.78 18.31 -3.84
C ARG A 86 4.26 19.53 -3.05
N GLU A 87 3.35 20.41 -2.65
CA GLU A 87 3.67 21.58 -1.81
C GLU A 87 4.25 21.18 -0.45
N ALA A 88 3.77 20.08 0.12
CA ALA A 88 4.27 19.50 1.36
C ALA A 88 5.64 18.83 1.25
N GLY A 89 6.18 18.65 0.03
CA GLY A 89 7.52 18.10 -0.20
C GLY A 89 7.54 16.60 -0.50
N TYR A 90 6.42 15.95 -0.80
CA TYR A 90 6.45 14.56 -1.28
C TYR A 90 7.16 14.48 -2.65
N ASP A 91 7.83 13.36 -2.93
CA ASP A 91 8.45 13.08 -4.24
C ASP A 91 7.42 12.65 -5.31
N GLY A 92 6.23 12.29 -4.86
CA GLY A 92 5.16 11.79 -5.70
C GLY A 92 3.87 11.49 -4.96
N VAL A 93 2.92 10.93 -5.70
CA VAL A 93 1.66 10.40 -5.18
C VAL A 93 1.37 9.01 -5.72
N GLU A 94 0.65 8.21 -4.95
CA GLU A 94 0.05 6.95 -5.42
C GLU A 94 -1.47 7.10 -5.50
N VAL A 95 -2.04 7.01 -6.70
CA VAL A 95 -3.49 6.97 -6.91
C VAL A 95 -3.97 5.54 -6.70
N MET A 96 -4.78 5.33 -5.65
CA MET A 96 -5.25 4.01 -5.24
C MET A 96 -6.46 3.55 -6.09
N GLY A 97 -6.19 2.77 -7.14
CA GLY A 97 -7.16 2.23 -8.10
C GLY A 97 -7.53 0.75 -7.90
N SER A 98 -7.38 0.22 -6.68
CA SER A 98 -7.54 -1.21 -6.39
C SER A 98 -8.27 -1.50 -5.07
N GLU A 99 -8.30 -2.77 -4.65
CA GLU A 99 -8.84 -3.27 -3.38
C GLU A 99 -10.34 -3.02 -3.15
N GLY A 100 -11.08 -2.71 -4.23
CA GLY A 100 -12.52 -2.44 -4.16
C GLY A 100 -12.89 -1.07 -3.65
N TYR A 101 -11.95 -0.12 -3.63
CA TYR A 101 -12.21 1.29 -3.32
C TYR A 101 -12.77 2.06 -4.52
N LEU A 102 -13.12 3.34 -4.33
CA LEU A 102 -13.95 4.10 -5.27
C LEU A 102 -13.54 3.99 -6.73
N ILE A 103 -12.27 4.20 -7.07
CA ILE A 103 -11.80 4.08 -8.46
C ILE A 103 -12.05 2.66 -8.99
N ASN A 104 -11.72 1.64 -8.20
CA ASN A 104 -11.97 0.24 -8.56
C ASN A 104 -13.47 -0.07 -8.68
N GLU A 105 -14.31 0.58 -7.86
CA GLU A 105 -15.76 0.45 -7.92
C GLU A 105 -16.32 0.97 -9.26
N PHE A 106 -15.78 2.06 -9.81
CA PHE A 106 -16.18 2.54 -11.15
C PHE A 106 -15.83 1.55 -12.26
N LEU A 107 -14.73 0.79 -12.10
CA LEU A 107 -14.22 -0.09 -13.14
C LEU A 107 -15.03 -1.36 -13.36
N THR A 108 -15.75 -1.87 -12.35
CA THR A 108 -16.39 -3.20 -12.41
C THR A 108 -17.91 -3.11 -12.50
N LEU A 109 -18.52 -3.97 -13.31
CA LEU A 109 -19.99 -4.09 -13.38
C LEU A 109 -20.60 -4.55 -12.05
N ARG A 110 -19.83 -5.22 -11.19
CA ARG A 110 -20.26 -5.58 -9.83
C ARG A 110 -20.79 -4.38 -9.03
N THR A 111 -20.21 -3.19 -9.24
CA THR A 111 -20.47 -2.00 -8.42
C THR A 111 -20.93 -0.78 -9.22
N ASN A 112 -20.70 -0.77 -10.52
CA ASN A 112 -21.12 0.30 -11.41
C ASN A 112 -22.23 -0.18 -12.33
N GLN A 113 -23.46 0.24 -12.02
CA GLN A 113 -24.69 -0.02 -12.78
C GLN A 113 -25.22 1.24 -13.48
N ARG A 114 -24.35 2.25 -13.64
CA ARG A 114 -24.73 3.52 -14.27
C ARG A 114 -25.01 3.33 -15.76
N SER A 115 -25.95 4.11 -16.26
CA SER A 115 -26.31 4.19 -17.68
C SER A 115 -25.80 5.46 -18.38
N ASP A 116 -25.06 6.30 -17.65
CA ASP A 116 -24.45 7.53 -18.17
C ASP A 116 -23.01 7.30 -18.69
N GLN A 117 -22.30 8.39 -19.00
CA GLN A 117 -20.93 8.35 -19.53
C GLN A 117 -19.87 7.77 -18.57
N TRP A 118 -20.25 7.45 -17.33
CA TRP A 118 -19.36 6.87 -16.31
C TRP A 118 -19.64 5.38 -16.08
N GLY A 119 -20.60 4.76 -16.78
CA GLY A 119 -20.92 3.33 -16.68
C GLY A 119 -21.26 2.68 -18.02
N GLY A 120 -21.72 1.42 -17.95
CA GLY A 120 -21.96 0.60 -19.13
C GLY A 120 -20.68 -0.05 -19.68
N ASP A 121 -20.31 0.30 -20.91
CA ASP A 121 -19.14 -0.29 -21.57
C ASP A 121 -17.83 0.08 -20.84
N TYR A 122 -16.77 -0.68 -21.10
CA TYR A 122 -15.54 -0.55 -20.34
C TYR A 122 -14.88 0.83 -20.51
N ARG A 123 -15.03 1.47 -21.69
CA ARG A 123 -14.42 2.79 -21.93
C ARG A 123 -15.03 3.88 -21.06
N ASN A 124 -16.33 3.80 -20.79
CA ASN A 124 -17.01 4.70 -19.86
C ASN A 124 -16.65 4.37 -18.41
N ARG A 125 -16.57 3.09 -18.04
CA ARG A 125 -16.16 2.67 -16.69
C ARG A 125 -14.72 3.08 -16.34
N MET A 126 -13.79 2.99 -17.28
CA MET A 126 -12.40 3.42 -17.07
C MET A 126 -12.21 4.94 -17.07
N ARG A 127 -13.19 5.71 -17.57
CA ARG A 127 -13.13 7.17 -17.68
C ARG A 127 -12.72 7.81 -16.36
N PHE A 128 -13.35 7.43 -15.25
CA PHE A 128 -13.06 8.03 -13.95
C PHE A 128 -11.57 7.87 -13.56
N ALA A 129 -11.02 6.65 -13.66
CA ALA A 129 -9.62 6.39 -13.35
C ALA A 129 -8.66 7.22 -14.24
N VAL A 130 -8.95 7.26 -15.55
CA VAL A 130 -8.14 7.98 -16.54
C VAL A 130 -8.18 9.49 -16.32
N GLU A 131 -9.37 10.06 -16.08
CA GLU A 131 -9.53 11.50 -15.82
C GLU A 131 -8.85 11.91 -14.50
N VAL A 132 -8.92 11.08 -13.44
CA VAL A 132 -8.20 11.32 -12.18
C VAL A 132 -6.69 11.42 -12.45
N VAL A 133 -6.10 10.42 -13.11
CA VAL A 133 -4.65 10.43 -13.38
C VAL A 133 -4.25 11.59 -14.29
N ARG A 134 -5.09 11.93 -15.27
CA ARG A 134 -4.87 13.10 -16.14
C ARG A 134 -4.87 14.41 -15.36
N ALA A 135 -5.91 14.65 -14.56
CA ALA A 135 -6.05 15.87 -13.76
C ALA A 135 -4.90 16.01 -12.73
N VAL A 136 -4.52 14.90 -12.09
CA VAL A 136 -3.36 14.87 -11.19
C VAL A 136 -2.08 15.25 -11.92
N ARG A 137 -1.79 14.66 -13.09
CA ARG A 137 -0.58 15.01 -13.85
C ARG A 137 -0.58 16.48 -14.28
N GLU A 138 -1.70 16.98 -14.81
CA GLU A 138 -1.81 18.37 -15.23
C GLU A 138 -1.51 19.33 -14.07
N ARG A 139 -1.97 19.00 -12.87
CA ARG A 139 -1.81 19.84 -11.68
C ARG A 139 -0.39 19.84 -11.10
N VAL A 140 0.29 18.68 -11.09
CA VAL A 140 1.61 18.52 -10.46
C VAL A 140 2.79 18.72 -11.42
N GLY A 141 2.54 18.71 -12.73
CA GLY A 141 3.58 18.82 -13.77
C GLY A 141 4.34 17.51 -13.99
N ASN A 142 5.33 17.53 -14.88
CA ASN A 142 6.03 16.31 -15.34
C ASN A 142 7.07 15.77 -14.36
N ASP A 143 7.70 16.64 -13.57
CA ASP A 143 8.76 16.28 -12.62
C ASP A 143 8.18 15.91 -11.25
N PHE A 144 7.34 14.87 -11.25
CA PHE A 144 6.65 14.37 -10.07
C PHE A 144 6.25 12.91 -10.28
N ILE A 145 6.53 12.03 -9.32
CA ILE A 145 6.21 10.61 -9.46
C ILE A 145 4.70 10.43 -9.31
N ILE A 146 4.07 9.74 -10.26
CA ILE A 146 2.69 9.28 -10.14
C ILE A 146 2.68 7.76 -10.20
N ILE A 147 2.35 7.12 -9.09
CA ILE A 147 2.13 5.68 -9.02
C ILE A 147 0.63 5.44 -9.20
N TYR A 148 0.23 4.53 -10.07
CA TYR A 148 -1.16 4.07 -10.13
C TYR A 148 -1.24 2.64 -9.60
N ARG A 149 -2.05 2.43 -8.55
CA ARG A 149 -2.22 1.09 -7.98
C ARG A 149 -3.37 0.35 -8.66
N LEU A 150 -3.05 -0.43 -9.69
CA LEU A 150 -3.99 -1.12 -10.56
C LEU A 150 -4.46 -2.45 -9.97
N SER A 151 -5.77 -2.66 -9.85
CA SER A 151 -6.30 -3.99 -9.50
C SER A 151 -6.08 -4.96 -10.66
N MET A 152 -5.19 -5.94 -10.46
CA MET A 152 -4.88 -6.95 -11.48
C MET A 152 -5.58 -8.29 -11.22
N LEU A 153 -6.24 -8.42 -10.07
CA LEU A 153 -6.97 -9.63 -9.71
C LEU A 153 -8.01 -9.29 -8.63
N ASP A 154 -9.25 -9.00 -9.02
CA ASP A 154 -10.28 -8.52 -8.08
C ASP A 154 -10.76 -9.58 -7.06
N LEU A 155 -10.71 -10.88 -7.43
CA LEU A 155 -11.14 -12.02 -6.58
C LEU A 155 -12.59 -11.94 -6.06
N VAL A 156 -13.47 -11.27 -6.80
CA VAL A 156 -14.92 -11.19 -6.56
C VAL A 156 -15.69 -11.52 -7.84
N GLU A 157 -16.92 -12.03 -7.68
CA GLU A 157 -17.82 -12.27 -8.81
C GLU A 157 -18.17 -10.95 -9.51
N GLY A 158 -18.09 -10.94 -10.85
CA GLY A 158 -18.29 -9.73 -11.64
C GLY A 158 -17.14 -8.73 -11.59
N GLY A 159 -15.95 -9.15 -11.15
CA GLY A 159 -14.71 -8.39 -11.27
C GLY A 159 -14.23 -8.23 -12.72
N GLY A 160 -13.19 -7.43 -12.90
CA GLY A 160 -12.60 -7.14 -14.20
C GLY A 160 -11.91 -8.35 -14.84
N THR A 161 -11.82 -8.32 -16.17
CA THR A 161 -11.07 -9.30 -16.96
C THR A 161 -9.63 -8.84 -17.20
N PHE A 162 -8.74 -9.77 -17.55
CA PHE A 162 -7.35 -9.41 -17.89
C PHE A 162 -7.25 -8.47 -19.11
N ALA A 163 -8.13 -8.64 -20.11
CA ALA A 163 -8.17 -7.76 -21.28
C ALA A 163 -8.53 -6.32 -20.90
N GLU A 164 -9.53 -6.14 -20.03
CA GLU A 164 -9.90 -4.85 -19.45
C GLU A 164 -8.72 -4.26 -18.64
N MET A 165 -8.05 -5.06 -17.80
CA MET A 165 -6.89 -4.59 -17.02
C MET A 165 -5.74 -4.11 -17.91
N VAL A 166 -5.47 -4.78 -19.02
CA VAL A 166 -4.47 -4.34 -20.01
C VAL A 166 -4.90 -3.04 -20.68
N GLU A 167 -6.16 -2.93 -21.13
CA GLU A 167 -6.68 -1.70 -21.73
C GLU A 167 -6.58 -0.51 -20.77
N LEU A 168 -6.93 -0.70 -19.49
CA LEU A 168 -6.77 0.32 -18.47
C LEU A 168 -5.30 0.67 -18.22
N ALA A 169 -4.40 -0.32 -18.11
CA ALA A 169 -2.98 -0.05 -17.90
C ALA A 169 -2.40 0.81 -19.04
N GLN A 170 -2.76 0.49 -20.28
CA GLN A 170 -2.37 1.26 -21.47
C GLN A 170 -3.01 2.64 -21.48
N ALA A 171 -4.27 2.78 -21.07
CA ALA A 171 -4.93 4.08 -20.96
C ALA A 171 -4.29 4.96 -19.89
N ILE A 172 -3.87 4.40 -18.76
CA ILE A 172 -3.19 5.11 -17.66
C ILE A 172 -1.78 5.54 -18.08
N GLU A 173 -1.06 4.71 -18.85
CA GLU A 173 0.20 5.09 -19.49
C GLU A 173 -0.02 6.24 -20.51
N ALA A 174 -1.02 6.08 -21.39
CA ALA A 174 -1.30 7.00 -22.49
C ALA A 174 -2.00 8.31 -22.09
N ALA A 175 -2.59 8.41 -20.89
CA ALA A 175 -3.38 9.56 -20.46
C ALA A 175 -2.66 10.92 -20.56
N GLY A 176 -1.34 10.92 -20.79
CA GLY A 176 -0.47 12.08 -20.98
C GLY A 176 -0.10 12.48 -22.40
N VAL A 177 -0.42 11.66 -23.40
CA VAL A 177 -0.03 11.92 -24.79
C VAL A 177 -1.08 12.82 -25.46
N CYS A 178 -1.22 14.05 -24.96
CA CYS A 178 -1.96 15.12 -25.66
C CYS A 178 -1.02 16.04 -26.46
N ARG A 179 0.20 15.56 -26.77
CA ARG A 179 1.14 16.23 -27.69
C ARG A 179 1.75 15.23 -28.67
N PRO A 180 2.10 15.67 -29.90
CA PRO A 180 2.61 14.79 -30.94
C PRO A 180 3.86 14.01 -30.48
N PRO A 181 4.09 12.80 -31.03
CA PRO A 181 5.05 11.80 -30.51
C PRO A 181 6.54 12.15 -30.74
N SER A 182 6.90 13.43 -30.91
CA SER A 182 8.25 13.84 -31.31
C SER A 182 9.19 14.16 -30.15
N MET A 183 8.85 13.84 -28.90
CA MET A 183 9.75 14.03 -27.77
C MET A 183 9.54 12.88 -26.77
N TYR A 184 10.62 12.18 -26.42
CA TYR A 184 10.66 11.16 -25.37
C TYR A 184 10.16 11.77 -24.05
N GLY A 185 8.84 11.67 -23.80
CA GLY A 185 8.17 12.16 -22.62
C GLY A 185 7.47 11.00 -21.94
N PHE A 186 7.75 10.81 -20.65
CA PHE A 186 7.11 9.81 -19.80
C PHE A 186 5.58 9.99 -19.84
N GLY A 187 4.84 8.87 -19.86
CA GLY A 187 3.37 8.86 -19.71
C GLY A 187 2.92 9.46 -18.38
N ASN A 188 1.61 9.62 -18.18
CA ASN A 188 1.10 10.32 -16.99
C ASN A 188 1.37 9.58 -15.69
N ALA A 189 1.16 8.27 -15.63
CA ALA A 189 1.69 7.46 -14.54
C ALA A 189 3.17 7.18 -14.80
N THR A 190 3.98 7.29 -13.76
CA THR A 190 5.41 6.96 -13.78
C THR A 190 5.64 5.48 -13.47
N ILE A 191 4.78 4.87 -12.63
CA ILE A 191 4.91 3.49 -12.13
C ILE A 191 3.52 2.86 -12.00
N ILE A 192 3.38 1.58 -12.33
CA ILE A 192 2.17 0.80 -11.99
C ILE A 192 2.49 -0.16 -10.85
N ASN A 193 1.75 -0.05 -9.76
CA ASN A 193 1.80 -0.99 -8.64
C ASN A 193 0.58 -1.91 -8.70
N THR A 194 0.77 -3.22 -8.67
CA THR A 194 -0.36 -4.15 -8.78
C THR A 194 -1.08 -4.33 -7.43
N GLY A 195 -2.41 -4.32 -7.43
CA GLY A 195 -3.29 -4.68 -6.31
C GLY A 195 -3.93 -6.05 -6.51
N ILE A 196 -4.21 -6.76 -5.41
CA ILE A 196 -4.69 -8.15 -5.43
C ILE A 196 -5.79 -8.34 -4.39
N GLY A 197 -6.99 -8.64 -4.91
CA GLY A 197 -8.20 -8.89 -4.15
C GLY A 197 -8.92 -7.61 -3.78
N TRP A 198 -10.20 -7.75 -3.45
CA TRP A 198 -10.98 -6.73 -2.75
C TRP A 198 -11.08 -7.08 -1.27
N HIS A 199 -11.41 -6.12 -0.42
CA HIS A 199 -11.72 -6.41 1.00
C HIS A 199 -12.91 -7.37 1.16
N GLU A 200 -13.82 -7.43 0.18
CA GLU A 200 -14.92 -8.41 0.12
C GLU A 200 -14.50 -9.82 -0.28
N ALA A 201 -13.30 -10.00 -0.85
CA ALA A 201 -12.88 -11.28 -1.37
C ALA A 201 -12.76 -12.32 -0.25
N ARG A 202 -13.27 -13.53 -0.51
CA ARG A 202 -13.19 -14.66 0.43
C ARG A 202 -11.92 -15.48 0.27
N ILE A 203 -11.07 -15.09 -0.67
CA ILE A 203 -9.77 -15.73 -0.94
C ILE A 203 -8.70 -14.94 -0.18
N PRO A 204 -7.93 -15.57 0.72
CA PRO A 204 -6.86 -14.89 1.43
C PRO A 204 -5.78 -14.38 0.46
N THR A 205 -5.42 -13.10 0.55
CA THR A 205 -4.39 -12.49 -0.31
C THR A 205 -3.09 -12.16 0.43
N ILE A 206 -3.16 -12.00 1.75
CA ILE A 206 -2.02 -11.52 2.54
C ILE A 206 -1.72 -12.31 3.82
N ALA A 207 -2.64 -13.12 4.33
CA ALA A 207 -2.49 -13.85 5.60
C ALA A 207 -1.44 -14.97 5.52
N THR A 208 -1.00 -15.51 6.66
CA THR A 208 0.02 -16.59 6.79
C THR A 208 -0.19 -17.81 5.86
N PRO A 209 -1.42 -18.30 5.61
CA PRO A 209 -1.64 -19.44 4.70
C PRO A 209 -1.28 -19.17 3.23
N VAL A 210 -1.20 -17.91 2.81
CA VAL A 210 -0.83 -17.54 1.44
C VAL A 210 0.65 -17.83 1.21
N PRO A 211 1.09 -18.44 0.10
CA PRO A 211 2.51 -18.66 -0.15
C PRO A 211 3.32 -17.35 -0.26
N ARG A 212 4.64 -17.40 -0.03
CA ARG A 212 5.51 -16.23 -0.31
C ARG A 212 5.51 -15.93 -1.81
N GLY A 213 5.40 -14.66 -2.19
CA GLY A 213 5.38 -14.22 -3.58
C GLY A 213 4.23 -14.78 -4.44
N ALA A 214 3.12 -15.23 -3.82
CA ALA A 214 2.06 -16.00 -4.48
C ALA A 214 1.44 -15.36 -5.73
N PHE A 215 1.58 -14.05 -5.89
CA PHE A 215 0.95 -13.28 -6.97
C PHE A 215 1.97 -12.62 -7.93
N SER A 216 3.27 -12.95 -7.85
CA SER A 216 4.26 -12.36 -8.78
C SER A 216 3.92 -12.62 -10.25
N TRP A 217 3.37 -13.80 -10.54
CA TRP A 217 2.93 -14.19 -11.87
C TRP A 217 1.83 -13.29 -12.43
N VAL A 218 1.00 -12.66 -11.58
CA VAL A 218 -0.07 -11.75 -12.00
C VAL A 218 0.54 -10.51 -12.64
N THR A 219 1.51 -9.88 -11.96
CA THR A 219 2.28 -8.75 -12.48
C THR A 219 3.06 -9.12 -13.73
N ARG A 220 3.66 -10.31 -13.75
CA ARG A 220 4.38 -10.83 -14.92
C ARG A 220 3.53 -10.92 -16.18
N LYS A 221 2.21 -11.12 -16.06
CA LYS A 221 1.31 -11.12 -17.22
C LYS A 221 1.20 -9.74 -17.88
N LEU A 222 1.38 -8.65 -17.14
CA LEU A 222 1.30 -7.28 -17.68
C LEU A 222 2.61 -6.81 -18.34
N LYS A 223 3.74 -7.45 -18.02
CA LYS A 223 5.04 -7.17 -18.67
C LYS A 223 4.92 -7.26 -20.19
N GLY A 224 5.33 -6.21 -20.88
CA GLY A 224 5.32 -6.10 -22.35
C GLY A 224 4.05 -5.50 -22.94
N HIS A 225 2.99 -5.30 -22.14
CA HIS A 225 1.80 -4.58 -22.58
C HIS A 225 1.88 -3.06 -22.37
N VAL A 226 2.75 -2.63 -21.45
CA VAL A 226 3.08 -1.23 -21.13
C VAL A 226 4.59 -1.08 -20.99
N SER A 227 5.10 0.14 -21.16
CA SER A 227 6.53 0.46 -21.00
C SER A 227 6.88 0.94 -19.59
N LEU A 228 5.87 1.29 -18.78
CA LEU A 228 6.06 1.72 -17.41
C LEU A 228 6.63 0.60 -16.52
N PRO A 229 7.51 0.93 -15.56
CA PRO A 229 7.95 0.00 -14.53
C PRO A 229 6.77 -0.59 -13.74
N LEU A 230 6.80 -1.90 -13.53
CA LEU A 230 5.78 -2.63 -12.80
C LEU A 230 6.27 -3.05 -11.41
N VAL A 231 5.46 -2.81 -10.38
CA VAL A 231 5.70 -3.24 -9.01
C VAL A 231 4.79 -4.42 -8.67
N THR A 232 5.39 -5.54 -8.29
CA THR A 232 4.62 -6.68 -7.75
C THR A 232 4.58 -6.64 -6.22
N THR A 233 3.51 -7.17 -5.63
CA THR A 233 3.29 -7.11 -4.18
C THR A 233 2.79 -8.45 -3.61
N ASN A 234 2.36 -8.41 -2.36
CA ASN A 234 1.80 -9.48 -1.54
C ASN A 234 2.76 -10.61 -1.17
N ARG A 235 2.93 -10.77 0.15
CA ARG A 235 3.67 -11.88 0.76
C ARG A 235 5.11 -12.04 0.29
N ILE A 236 5.75 -10.95 -0.14
CA ILE A 236 7.20 -10.86 -0.33
C ILE A 236 7.77 -10.33 0.99
N ASN A 237 8.51 -11.16 1.72
CA ASN A 237 8.99 -10.87 3.07
C ASN A 237 10.41 -11.41 3.33
N ASP A 238 11.11 -11.76 2.25
CA ASP A 238 12.41 -12.39 2.27
C ASP A 238 13.24 -11.80 1.11
N PRO A 239 14.48 -11.34 1.36
CA PRO A 239 15.31 -10.73 0.33
C PRO A 239 15.59 -11.67 -0.86
N GLN A 240 15.79 -12.97 -0.63
CA GLN A 240 16.05 -13.91 -1.71
C GLN A 240 14.81 -14.09 -2.58
N VAL A 241 13.62 -14.17 -1.98
CA VAL A 241 12.36 -14.26 -2.74
C VAL A 241 12.15 -13.00 -3.59
N ALA A 242 12.48 -11.82 -3.05
CA ALA A 242 12.43 -10.57 -3.81
C ALA A 242 13.42 -10.57 -4.99
N ASP A 243 14.67 -10.95 -4.75
CA ASP A 243 15.71 -11.02 -5.77
C ASP A 243 15.37 -12.05 -6.87
N ASP A 244 14.86 -13.22 -6.49
CA ASP A 244 14.40 -14.26 -7.40
C ASP A 244 13.26 -13.77 -8.31
N ILE A 245 12.32 -12.97 -7.78
CA ILE A 245 11.24 -12.36 -8.55
C ILE A 245 11.79 -11.36 -9.58
N LEU A 246 12.71 -10.50 -9.16
CA LEU A 246 13.31 -9.48 -10.03
C LEU A 246 14.18 -10.12 -11.12
N SER A 247 15.04 -11.07 -10.76
CA SER A 247 15.96 -11.75 -11.68
C SER A 247 15.24 -12.60 -12.73
N ARG A 248 14.08 -13.19 -12.40
CA ARG A 248 13.19 -13.85 -13.39
C ARG A 248 12.44 -12.88 -14.30
N GLY A 249 12.47 -11.58 -14.01
CA GLY A 249 11.73 -10.56 -14.74
C GLY A 249 10.23 -10.57 -14.47
N ASP A 250 9.79 -11.07 -13.31
CA ASP A 250 8.37 -11.05 -12.90
C ASP A 250 7.85 -9.61 -12.75
N ALA A 251 8.71 -8.70 -12.32
CA ALA A 251 8.43 -7.27 -12.14
C ALA A 251 9.73 -6.46 -12.20
N ASP A 252 9.63 -5.13 -12.24
CA ASP A 252 10.78 -4.20 -12.19
C ASP A 252 11.10 -3.78 -10.74
N MET A 253 10.10 -3.87 -9.86
CA MET A 253 10.23 -3.59 -8.43
C MET A 253 9.37 -4.55 -7.61
N VAL A 254 9.72 -4.70 -6.33
CA VAL A 254 8.89 -5.41 -5.35
C VAL A 254 8.36 -4.45 -4.28
N SER A 255 7.11 -4.62 -3.89
CA SER A 255 6.48 -3.88 -2.81
C SER A 255 6.44 -4.74 -1.55
N MET A 256 6.96 -4.18 -0.46
CA MET A 256 6.92 -4.76 0.88
C MET A 256 6.33 -3.74 1.83
N ALA A 257 5.23 -4.09 2.52
CA ALA A 257 4.63 -3.24 3.54
C ALA A 257 4.90 -3.79 4.95
N ARG A 258 4.20 -4.87 5.33
CA ARG A 258 4.33 -5.52 6.64
C ARG A 258 5.76 -6.00 6.98
N PRO A 259 6.63 -6.40 6.04
CA PRO A 259 8.03 -6.66 6.33
C PRO A 259 8.74 -5.47 6.99
N PHE A 260 8.46 -4.23 6.58
CA PHE A 260 9.06 -3.04 7.21
C PHE A 260 8.49 -2.72 8.61
N LEU A 261 7.26 -3.15 8.92
CA LEU A 261 6.77 -3.12 10.30
C LEU A 261 7.51 -4.16 11.17
N ALA A 262 7.83 -5.32 10.61
CA ALA A 262 8.54 -6.37 11.32
C ALA A 262 10.03 -6.04 11.51
N ASP A 263 10.67 -5.46 10.50
CA ASP A 263 12.06 -5.06 10.54
C ASP A 263 12.33 -3.83 9.65
N ALA A 264 12.60 -2.69 10.27
CA ALA A 264 12.95 -1.47 9.54
C ALA A 264 14.36 -1.54 8.91
N GLU A 265 15.23 -2.43 9.40
CA GLU A 265 16.59 -2.65 8.91
C GLU A 265 16.65 -3.78 7.85
N LEU A 266 15.51 -4.24 7.35
CA LEU A 266 15.40 -5.35 6.39
C LEU A 266 16.41 -5.24 5.23
N LEU A 267 16.46 -4.08 4.57
CA LEU A 267 17.30 -3.88 3.39
C LEU A 267 18.78 -3.69 3.76
N SER A 268 19.09 -2.97 4.84
CA SER A 268 20.48 -2.77 5.27
C SER A 268 21.11 -4.07 5.76
N LYS A 269 20.34 -4.94 6.41
CA LYS A 269 20.74 -6.32 6.77
C LYS A 269 20.98 -7.17 5.53
N ALA A 270 20.04 -7.19 4.58
CA ALA A 270 20.19 -7.93 3.33
C ALA A 270 21.46 -7.50 2.57
N GLN A 271 21.66 -6.19 2.40
CA GLN A 271 22.82 -5.65 1.69
C GLN A 271 24.16 -5.96 2.36
N SER A 272 24.18 -6.09 3.69
CA SER A 272 25.38 -6.42 4.47
C SER A 272 25.56 -7.92 4.73
N GLY A 273 24.78 -8.79 4.08
CA GLY A 273 24.90 -10.25 4.20
C GLY A 273 24.39 -10.81 5.53
N ARG A 274 23.58 -10.05 6.27
CA ARG A 274 23.02 -10.41 7.59
C ARG A 274 21.55 -10.80 7.49
N ALA A 275 21.19 -11.56 6.45
CA ALA A 275 19.79 -11.95 6.22
C ALA A 275 19.23 -12.85 7.33
N ASP A 276 20.09 -13.57 8.04
CA ASP A 276 19.78 -14.38 9.21
C ASP A 276 19.36 -13.54 10.45
N GLU A 277 19.68 -12.24 10.46
CA GLU A 277 19.26 -11.30 11.52
C GLU A 277 17.92 -10.60 11.23
N ILE A 278 17.27 -10.90 10.11
CA ILE A 278 16.00 -10.25 9.71
C ILE A 278 14.85 -10.77 10.57
N ASN A 279 14.15 -9.84 11.24
CA ASN A 279 12.95 -10.14 11.99
C ASN A 279 11.75 -10.31 11.04
N THR A 280 11.63 -11.50 10.46
CA THR A 280 10.75 -11.79 9.34
C THR A 280 9.27 -11.62 9.69
N CYS A 281 8.52 -10.89 8.85
CA CYS A 281 7.07 -10.81 8.97
C CYS A 281 6.42 -12.18 8.72
N ILE A 282 5.67 -12.70 9.69
CA ILE A 282 5.00 -14.01 9.59
C ILE A 282 3.60 -13.96 8.94
N GLY A 283 3.13 -12.78 8.56
CA GLY A 283 1.83 -12.61 7.91
C GLY A 283 0.60 -12.81 8.83
N CYS A 284 0.77 -12.66 10.15
CA CYS A 284 -0.27 -12.96 11.14
C CYS A 284 -1.44 -11.97 11.18
N ASN A 285 -1.26 -10.73 10.69
CA ASN A 285 -2.25 -9.64 10.68
C ASN A 285 -2.70 -9.09 12.06
N GLN A 286 -2.42 -9.80 13.15
CA GLN A 286 -2.91 -9.50 14.51
C GLN A 286 -2.60 -8.09 15.03
N ALA A 287 -1.35 -7.65 14.92
CA ALA A 287 -0.94 -6.35 15.47
C ALA A 287 -1.02 -5.21 14.46
N CYS A 288 -1.06 -5.53 13.17
CA CYS A 288 -1.12 -4.54 12.10
C CYS A 288 -2.56 -4.34 11.63
N LEU A 289 -3.06 -5.22 10.75
CA LEU A 289 -4.39 -5.09 10.15
C LEU A 289 -5.51 -5.17 11.19
N ASP A 290 -5.52 -6.17 12.06
CA ASP A 290 -6.63 -6.35 13.01
C ASP A 290 -6.76 -5.17 13.97
N GLN A 291 -5.65 -4.48 14.30
CA GLN A 291 -5.66 -3.26 15.11
C GLN A 291 -6.23 -2.06 14.36
N ILE A 292 -5.77 -1.79 13.12
CA ILE A 292 -6.25 -0.63 12.37
C ILE A 292 -7.71 -0.75 11.98
N PHE A 293 -8.20 -1.98 11.71
CA PHE A 293 -9.62 -2.21 11.41
C PHE A 293 -10.56 -1.91 12.59
N VAL A 294 -10.06 -1.91 13.82
CA VAL A 294 -10.82 -1.49 15.02
C VAL A 294 -10.43 -0.09 15.49
N GLY A 295 -9.78 0.71 14.65
CA GLY A 295 -9.42 2.10 14.93
C GLY A 295 -8.29 2.29 15.94
N LYS A 296 -7.45 1.26 16.15
CA LYS A 296 -6.24 1.37 16.99
C LYS A 296 -5.01 1.65 16.13
N VAL A 297 -4.00 2.27 16.74
CA VAL A 297 -2.68 2.47 16.11
C VAL A 297 -2.08 1.10 15.80
N THR A 298 -1.58 0.93 14.57
CA THR A 298 -0.90 -0.30 14.15
C THR A 298 0.37 -0.57 14.95
N SER A 299 0.71 -1.84 15.13
CA SER A 299 2.00 -2.31 15.64
C SER A 299 2.42 -3.59 14.88
N CYS A 300 3.38 -4.34 15.41
CA CYS A 300 3.80 -5.62 14.87
C CYS A 300 4.01 -6.65 16.00
N LEU A 301 3.56 -7.89 15.78
CA LEU A 301 3.66 -8.95 16.79
C LEU A 301 5.11 -9.27 17.13
N VAL A 302 5.98 -9.31 16.11
CA VAL A 302 7.40 -9.62 16.27
C VAL A 302 8.25 -8.37 16.53
N ASN A 303 7.68 -7.17 16.34
CA ASN A 303 8.33 -5.89 16.60
C ASN A 303 7.36 -4.92 17.30
N PRO A 304 7.25 -4.97 18.63
CA PRO A 304 6.36 -4.10 19.38
C PRO A 304 6.67 -2.60 19.24
N ARG A 305 7.88 -2.24 18.78
CA ARG A 305 8.29 -0.84 18.57
C ARG A 305 7.72 -0.23 17.29
N ALA A 306 7.22 -1.04 16.35
CA ALA A 306 6.67 -0.56 15.10
C ALA A 306 5.58 0.49 15.35
N CYS A 307 5.73 1.67 14.76
CA CYS A 307 4.88 2.86 14.94
C CYS A 307 4.85 3.43 16.37
N HIS A 308 5.80 3.04 17.22
CA HIS A 308 5.94 3.48 18.62
C HIS A 308 7.39 3.88 18.95
N GLU A 309 8.22 4.10 17.93
CA GLU A 309 9.68 4.24 18.03
C GLU A 309 10.07 5.42 18.94
N THR A 310 9.36 6.54 18.82
CA THR A 310 9.57 7.77 19.62
C THR A 310 9.11 7.63 21.07
N LYS A 311 8.13 6.75 21.33
CA LYS A 311 7.60 6.46 22.67
C LYS A 311 8.38 5.37 23.38
N MET A 312 9.11 4.54 22.63
CA MET A 312 9.87 3.39 23.12
C MET A 312 11.35 3.48 22.70
N PRO A 313 12.11 4.46 23.22
CA PRO A 313 13.53 4.60 22.93
C PRO A 313 14.33 3.44 23.54
N ILE A 314 15.31 2.94 22.79
CA ILE A 314 16.27 1.96 23.29
C ILE A 314 17.48 2.71 23.83
N LEU A 315 17.50 2.91 25.14
CA LEU A 315 18.61 3.58 25.84
C LEU A 315 19.57 2.54 26.43
N PRO A 316 20.89 2.78 26.43
CA PRO A 316 21.85 1.97 27.17
C PRO A 316 21.46 1.82 28.65
N ALA A 317 21.75 0.67 29.25
CA ALA A 317 21.50 0.46 30.67
C ALA A 317 22.40 1.37 31.52
N VAL A 318 21.79 2.24 32.32
CA VAL A 318 22.51 3.12 33.26
C VAL A 318 23.34 2.30 34.25
N GLN A 319 22.79 1.19 34.74
CA GLN A 319 23.49 0.21 35.57
C GLN A 319 23.30 -1.18 34.99
N LYS A 320 24.40 -1.80 34.59
CA LYS A 320 24.41 -3.18 34.09
C LYS A 320 24.08 -4.14 35.24
N LYS A 321 23.34 -5.20 34.92
CA LYS A 321 22.87 -6.23 35.87
C LYS A 321 23.09 -7.61 35.27
N ASN A 322 23.19 -8.62 36.13
CA ASN A 322 23.12 -10.02 35.74
C ASN A 322 21.69 -10.53 35.97
N LEU A 323 21.03 -10.97 34.90
CA LEU A 323 19.62 -11.29 34.84
C LEU A 323 19.43 -12.77 34.51
N ALA A 324 18.55 -13.44 35.24
CA ALA A 324 18.12 -14.81 34.94
C ALA A 324 16.71 -14.76 34.32
N VAL A 325 16.53 -15.41 33.16
CA VAL A 325 15.25 -15.50 32.45
C VAL A 325 14.87 -16.98 32.35
N VAL A 326 13.72 -17.36 32.91
CA VAL A 326 13.26 -18.76 32.92
C VAL A 326 12.12 -18.92 31.92
N GLY A 327 12.39 -19.66 30.84
CA GLY A 327 11.50 -19.93 29.71
C GLY A 327 11.93 -19.21 28.43
N ALA A 328 12.37 -19.97 27.41
CA ALA A 328 12.73 -19.52 26.07
C ALA A 328 11.53 -19.56 25.07
N GLY A 329 10.33 -19.28 25.58
CA GLY A 329 9.19 -18.89 24.76
C GLY A 329 9.32 -17.45 24.23
N PRO A 330 8.37 -16.95 23.42
CA PRO A 330 8.45 -15.63 22.80
C PRO A 330 8.62 -14.49 23.82
N ALA A 331 7.98 -14.57 24.99
CA ALA A 331 8.14 -13.57 26.05
C ALA A 331 9.58 -13.51 26.60
N GLY A 332 10.15 -14.66 26.95
CA GLY A 332 11.52 -14.73 27.48
C GLY A 332 12.57 -14.39 26.43
N LEU A 333 12.40 -14.85 25.18
CA LEU A 333 13.27 -14.49 24.06
C LEU A 333 13.25 -12.98 23.80
N ALA A 334 12.07 -12.36 23.71
CA ALA A 334 11.94 -10.93 23.49
C ALA A 334 12.60 -10.11 24.61
N PHE A 335 12.39 -10.51 25.88
CA PHE A 335 13.06 -9.85 27.01
C PHE A 335 14.58 -10.03 26.94
N ALA A 336 15.06 -11.26 26.72
CA ALA A 336 16.47 -11.59 26.78
C ALA A 336 17.29 -10.80 25.74
N ILE A 337 16.87 -10.79 24.47
CA ILE A 337 17.60 -10.08 23.41
C ILE A 337 17.60 -8.56 23.64
N ASN A 338 16.47 -7.98 24.08
CA ASN A 338 16.38 -6.54 24.30
C ASN A 338 17.17 -6.10 25.56
N ALA A 339 17.15 -6.90 26.64
CA ALA A 339 17.93 -6.62 27.84
C ALA A 339 19.44 -6.75 27.56
N ALA A 340 19.85 -7.77 26.79
CA ALA A 340 21.23 -7.95 26.37
C ALA A 340 21.71 -6.80 25.47
N ALA A 341 20.90 -6.36 24.49
CA ALA A 341 21.22 -5.23 23.62
C ALA A 341 21.39 -3.90 24.39
N ARG A 342 20.72 -3.74 25.53
CA ARG A 342 20.91 -2.60 26.44
C ARG A 342 22.19 -2.71 27.28
N GLY A 343 22.88 -3.85 27.28
CA GLY A 343 24.14 -4.09 27.97
C GLY A 343 24.06 -4.92 29.26
N HIS A 344 22.91 -5.53 29.58
CA HIS A 344 22.81 -6.47 30.70
C HIS A 344 23.44 -7.82 30.36
N GLN A 345 23.98 -8.53 31.37
CA GLN A 345 24.31 -9.94 31.24
C GLN A 345 23.02 -10.75 31.45
N VAL A 346 22.66 -11.59 30.49
CA VAL A 346 21.41 -12.37 30.55
C VAL A 346 21.74 -13.86 30.45
N THR A 347 21.21 -14.65 31.39
CA THR A 347 21.23 -16.11 31.36
C THR A 347 19.81 -16.62 31.11
N LEU A 348 19.58 -17.22 29.95
CA LEU A 348 18.27 -17.76 29.55
C LEU A 348 18.24 -19.27 29.80
N PHE A 349 17.25 -19.71 30.57
CA PHE A 349 17.00 -21.11 30.90
C PHE A 349 15.75 -21.60 30.16
N ASP A 350 15.77 -22.84 29.69
CA ASP A 350 14.56 -23.54 29.22
C ASP A 350 14.70 -25.03 29.55
N ALA A 351 13.57 -25.67 29.86
CA ALA A 351 13.54 -27.11 30.18
C ALA A 351 13.58 -27.98 28.92
N HIS A 352 13.18 -27.45 27.77
CA HIS A 352 13.14 -28.18 26.51
C HIS A 352 14.48 -28.07 25.77
N GLN A 353 14.99 -29.20 25.30
CA GLN A 353 16.04 -29.21 24.29
C GLN A 353 15.42 -28.86 22.94
N ARG A 354 15.86 -27.75 22.33
CA ARG A 354 15.59 -27.48 20.91
C ARG A 354 16.78 -27.95 20.09
N ASP A 355 16.52 -28.89 19.20
CA ASP A 355 17.53 -29.46 18.32
C ASP A 355 18.04 -28.38 17.36
N ARG A 356 19.36 -28.19 17.28
CA ARG A 356 19.99 -27.11 16.48
C ARG A 356 19.75 -27.22 14.97
N ARG A 357 19.08 -28.28 14.50
CA ARG A 357 18.87 -28.61 13.07
C ARG A 357 17.45 -28.35 12.57
N ALA A 358 16.56 -27.80 13.38
CA ALA A 358 15.18 -27.52 13.00
C ALA A 358 14.89 -26.02 13.01
N VAL A 359 15.56 -25.26 12.13
CA VAL A 359 15.15 -23.92 11.68
C VAL A 359 15.41 -23.84 10.19
#